data_AF-A0A7U4P8M8-F1
#
_entry.id   AF-A0A7U4P8M8-F1
#
_cell.length_a   1.000
_cell.length_b   1.000
_cell.length_c   1.000
_cell.angle_alpha   90.00
_cell.angle_beta   90.00
_cell.angle_gamma   90.00
#
_symmetry.space_group_name_H-M   'P 1'
#
loop_
_entity.id
_entity.type
_entity.pdbx_description
1 polymer ?
#
loop_
_entity_poly.entity_id
_entity_poly.type
_entity_poly.pdbx_seq_one_letter_code
_entity_poly.pdbx_strand_id
1 'polypeptide(L)'
;MVEDTVFSSLRTLLTHEHAFPVQSCRVSIAMQRPWGRPYRLVEWTMHLDAPARRRIVPAESTEAEIAEAVASHVPGRLYEGGTALY
;
A
#
# COMPACT_ATOMS: atom_id res chain seq x y z
N MET A 1 -3.51 -12.65 10.60
CA MET A 1 -3.21 -12.97 9.19
C MET A 1 -2.14 -12.01 8.69
N VAL A 2 -1.46 -12.27 7.55
CA VAL A 2 -0.41 -11.37 6.99
C VAL A 2 -0.88 -9.91 6.93
N GLU A 3 -2.14 -9.71 6.52
CA GLU A 3 -2.79 -8.41 6.43
C GLU A 3 -2.83 -7.64 7.76
N ASP A 4 -3.19 -8.29 8.87
CA ASP A 4 -3.29 -7.65 10.20
C ASP A 4 -1.93 -7.16 10.70
N THR A 5 -0.89 -7.97 10.49
CA THR A 5 0.49 -7.64 10.88
C THR A 5 1.00 -6.47 10.05
N VAL A 6 0.83 -6.53 8.72
CA VAL A 6 1.24 -5.44 7.82
C VAL A 6 0.48 -4.16 8.15
N PHE A 7 -0.83 -4.22 8.40
CA PHE A 7 -1.63 -3.06 8.78
C PHE A 7 -1.12 -2.42 10.09
N SER A 8 -0.85 -3.23 11.11
CA SER A 8 -0.32 -2.75 12.40
C SER A 8 1.05 -2.07 12.25
N SER A 9 1.96 -2.71 11.51
CA SER A 9 3.28 -2.15 11.21
C SER A 9 3.17 -0.84 10.43
N LEU A 10 2.33 -0.79 9.40
CA LEU A 10 2.12 0.40 8.58
C LEU A 10 1.53 1.56 9.35
N ARG A 11 0.53 1.29 10.20
CA ARG A 11 -0.06 2.31 11.06
C ARG A 11 1.01 2.89 11.99
N THR A 12 1.92 2.08 12.51
CA THR A 12 3.02 2.54 13.36
C THR A 12 4.01 3.41 12.59
N LEU A 13 4.48 2.95 11.43
CA LEU A 13 5.47 3.67 10.61
C LEU A 13 4.92 5.00 10.07
N LEU A 14 3.72 4.98 9.49
CA LEU A 14 3.18 6.12 8.75
C LEU A 14 2.50 7.17 9.64
N THR A 15 2.02 6.78 10.84
CA THR A 15 1.54 7.77 11.83
C THR A 15 2.69 8.63 12.32
N HIS A 16 3.90 8.06 12.46
CA HIS A 16 5.07 8.81 12.89
C HIS A 16 5.58 9.78 11.82
N GLU A 17 5.46 9.42 10.54
CA GLU A 17 6.08 10.18 9.44
C GLU A 17 5.15 11.17 8.73
N HIS A 18 3.85 10.86 8.60
CA HIS A 18 2.97 11.58 7.68
C HIS A 18 1.76 12.26 8.32
N ALA A 19 1.61 12.21 9.65
CA ALA A 19 0.47 12.77 10.41
C ALA A 19 -0.93 12.26 10.01
N PHE A 20 -1.05 11.46 8.94
CA PHE A 20 -2.30 10.84 8.48
C PHE A 20 -2.24 9.33 8.70
N PRO A 21 -3.10 8.77 9.57
CA PRO A 21 -3.08 7.35 9.85
C PRO A 21 -3.59 6.53 8.66
N VAL A 22 -2.98 5.36 8.46
CA VAL A 22 -3.51 4.33 7.55
C VAL A 22 -4.88 3.89 8.06
N GLN A 23 -5.89 3.93 7.20
CA GLN A 23 -7.27 3.57 7.55
C GLN A 23 -7.57 2.10 7.25
N SER A 24 -7.08 1.58 6.13
CA SER A 24 -7.16 0.16 5.81
C SER A 24 -5.93 -0.30 5.02
N CYS A 25 -5.63 -1.59 5.11
CA CYS A 25 -4.61 -2.24 4.31
C CYS A 25 -5.14 -3.61 3.89
N ARG A 26 -4.97 -3.96 2.62
CA ARG A 26 -5.30 -5.26 2.07
C ARG A 26 -4.08 -5.86 1.40
N VAL A 27 -3.83 -7.15 1.65
CA VAL A 27 -2.73 -7.89 1.01
C VAL A 27 -3.34 -9.04 0.20
N SER A 28 -3.09 -9.07 -1.10
CA SER A 28 -3.58 -10.16 -1.95
C SER A 28 -2.88 -11.49 -1.61
N ILE A 29 -3.49 -12.59 -2.07
CA ILE A 29 -2.75 -13.85 -2.22
C ILE A 29 -1.55 -13.66 -3.18
N ALA A 30 -0.61 -14.60 -3.17
CA ALA A 30 0.44 -14.62 -4.17
C ALA A 30 -0.15 -14.84 -5.56
N MET A 31 0.17 -13.94 -6.49
CA MET A 31 -0.26 -13.95 -7.88
C MET A 31 0.93 -14.25 -8.80
N GLN A 32 0.72 -15.08 -9.81
CA GLN A 32 1.76 -15.42 -10.79
C GLN A 32 1.70 -14.45 -11.97
N ARG A 33 2.86 -13.92 -12.40
CA ARG A 33 2.97 -13.14 -13.64
C ARG A 33 3.16 -14.06 -14.85
N PRO A 34 2.68 -13.67 -16.06
CA PRO A 34 2.92 -14.42 -17.29
C PRO A 34 4.41 -14.66 -17.54
N TRP A 35 5.23 -13.63 -17.32
CA TRP A 35 6.69 -13.71 -17.31
C TRP A 35 7.20 -12.91 -16.13
N GLY A 36 7.72 -13.59 -15.11
CA GLY A 36 8.29 -12.96 -13.93
C GLY A 36 8.04 -13.71 -12.64
N ARG A 37 8.53 -13.11 -11.56
CA ARG A 37 8.42 -13.67 -10.22
C ARG A 37 6.98 -13.47 -9.69
N PRO A 38 6.49 -14.40 -8.85
CA PRO A 38 5.21 -14.21 -8.17
C PRO A 38 5.25 -12.96 -7.29
N TYR A 39 4.09 -12.33 -7.11
CA TYR A 39 3.98 -11.08 -6.37
C TYR A 39 2.73 -11.06 -5.49
N ARG A 40 2.69 -10.13 -4.54
CA ARG A 40 1.45 -9.72 -3.86
C ARG A 40 1.14 -8.27 -4.21
N LEU A 41 -0.14 -7.95 -4.32
CA LEU A 41 -0.62 -6.58 -4.40
C LEU A 41 -0.99 -6.12 -2.99
N VAL A 42 -0.45 -4.98 -2.59
CA VAL A 42 -0.80 -4.31 -1.35
C VAL A 42 -1.58 -3.05 -1.71
N GLU A 43 -2.78 -2.92 -1.16
CA GLU A 43 -3.64 -1.75 -1.33
C GLU A 43 -3.90 -1.14 0.05
N TRP A 44 -3.74 0.17 0.19
CA TRP A 44 -4.01 0.85 1.46
C TRP A 44 -4.63 2.22 1.24
N THR A 45 -5.41 2.67 2.22
CA THR A 45 -5.98 4.01 2.25
C THR A 45 -5.41 4.79 3.41
N MET A 46 -5.21 6.08 3.21
CA MET A 46 -4.86 7.02 4.27
C MET A 46 -6.10 7.82 4.64
N HIS A 47 -6.18 8.27 5.88
CA HIS A 47 -7.20 9.22 6.29
C HIS A 47 -7.14 10.47 5.38
N LEU A 48 -8.27 10.84 4.77
CA LEU A 48 -8.44 11.97 3.83
C LEU A 48 -7.93 11.78 2.39
N ASP A 49 -7.44 10.59 2.01
CA ASP A 49 -6.92 10.35 0.66
C ASP A 49 -7.99 9.70 -0.24
N ALA A 50 -8.31 10.34 -1.37
CA ALA A 50 -9.44 9.94 -2.23
C ALA A 50 -9.16 8.72 -3.12
N PRO A 51 -7.93 8.44 -3.59
CA PRO A 51 -7.62 7.15 -4.17
C PRO A 51 -6.87 6.23 -3.20
N ALA A 52 -7.28 4.95 -3.16
CA ALA A 52 -6.50 3.90 -2.55
C ALA A 52 -5.12 3.80 -3.22
N ARG A 53 -4.06 3.80 -2.42
CA ARG A 53 -2.68 3.62 -2.86
C ARG A 53 -2.41 2.15 -3.10
N ARG A 54 -1.51 1.86 -4.04
CA ARG A 54 -1.20 0.49 -4.45
C ARG A 54 0.29 0.30 -4.65
N ARG A 55 0.80 -0.85 -4.21
CA ARG A 55 2.18 -1.27 -4.45
C ARG A 55 2.25 -2.76 -4.67
N ILE A 56 3.10 -3.17 -5.61
CA ILE A 56 3.42 -4.58 -5.83
C ILE A 56 4.72 -4.91 -5.08
N VAL A 57 4.70 -6.05 -4.39
CA VAL A 57 5.83 -6.61 -3.63
C VAL A 57 6.09 -8.06 -4.06
N PRO A 58 7.32 -8.58 -3.97
CA PRO A 58 7.58 -10.01 -4.18
C PRO A 58 6.71 -10.93 -3.30
N ALA A 59 6.32 -12.10 -3.82
CA ALA A 59 5.45 -13.02 -3.07
C ALA A 59 6.14 -13.72 -1.90
N GLU A 60 7.47 -13.70 -1.85
CA GLU A 60 8.26 -14.22 -0.75
C GLU A 60 8.59 -13.15 0.31
N SER A 61 8.21 -11.89 0.08
CA SER A 61 8.44 -10.82 1.05
C SER A 61 7.76 -11.14 2.38
N THR A 62 8.52 -10.93 3.44
CA THR A 62 8.06 -10.98 4.84
C THR A 62 7.15 -9.79 5.14
N GLU A 63 6.38 -9.88 6.22
CA GLU A 63 5.48 -8.81 6.66
C GLU A 63 6.21 -7.48 6.90
N ALA A 64 7.44 -7.56 7.45
CA ALA A 64 8.28 -6.38 7.70
C ALA A 64 8.75 -5.72 6.39
N GLU A 65 9.24 -6.50 5.44
CA GLU A 65 9.67 -6.01 4.12
C GLU A 65 8.49 -5.40 3.35
N ILE A 66 7.29 -5.99 3.49
CA ILE A 66 6.07 -5.43 2.89
C ILE A 66 5.78 -4.05 3.49
N ALA A 67 5.83 -3.93 4.82
CA ALA A 67 5.55 -2.67 5.51
C ALA A 67 6.56 -1.57 5.11
N GLU A 68 7.85 -1.90 5.05
CA GLU A 68 8.91 -0.97 4.63
C GLU A 68 8.75 -0.55 3.16
N ALA A 69 8.45 -1.50 2.27
CA ALA A 69 8.19 -1.20 0.86
C ALA A 69 6.98 -0.26 0.70
N VAL A 70 5.91 -0.46 1.47
CA VAL A 70 4.74 0.41 1.41
C VAL A 70 5.01 1.77 2.06
N ALA A 71 5.74 1.83 3.17
CA ALA A 71 6.10 3.10 3.82
C ALA A 71 7.00 3.97 2.94
N SER A 72 7.97 3.36 2.24
CA SER A 72 8.81 4.04 1.24
C SER A 72 8.08 4.39 -0.07
N HIS A 73 6.79 4.10 -0.19
CA HIS A 73 6.03 4.45 -1.39
C HIS A 73 5.77 5.96 -1.46
N VAL A 74 6.48 6.63 -2.37
CA VAL A 74 6.17 8.00 -2.76
C VAL A 74 5.05 7.96 -3.82
N PRO A 75 3.83 8.44 -3.52
CA PRO A 75 2.78 8.51 -4.53
C PRO A 75 3.25 9.42 -5.67
N GLY A 76 3.01 9.00 -6.91
CA GLY A 76 3.25 9.85 -8.08
C GLY A 76 2.44 11.14 -8.00
N ARG A 77 2.79 12.13 -8.82
CA ARG A 77 2.09 13.42 -8.87
C ARG A 77 0.60 13.17 -9.16
N LEU A 78 -0.26 13.42 -8.17
CA LEU A 78 -1.70 13.47 -8.37
C LEU A 78 -1.96 14.76 -9.16
N TYR A 79 -2.54 14.64 -10.36
CA TYR A 79 -3.00 15.82 -11.07
C TYR A 79 -4.19 16.39 -10.30
N GLU A 80 -3.97 17.45 -9.51
CA GLU A 80 -5.07 18.30 -9.04
C GLU A 80 -5.68 18.97 -10.29
N GLY A 81 -6.95 18.70 -10.58
CA GLY A 81 -7.65 19.36 -11.69
C GLY A 81 -8.59 18.49 -12.53
N GLY A 82 -8.89 17.26 -12.12
CA GLY A 82 -10.02 16.53 -12.68
C GLY A 82 -11.33 16.96 -12.03
N THR A 83 -11.81 18.19 -12.25
CA THR A 83 -13.25 18.45 -12.13
C THR A 83 -13.91 17.48 -13.10
N ALA A 84 -14.53 16.43 -12.57
CA ALA A 84 -15.42 15.57 -13.34
C ALA A 84 -16.60 16.46 -13.74
N LEU A 85 -16.46 17.14 -14.88
CA LEU A 85 -17.58 17.70 -15.61
C LEU A 85 -18.35 16.51 -16.18
N TYR A 86 -19.36 16.08 -15.44
CA TYR A 86 -20.55 15.43 -15.98
C TYR A 86 -21.76 16.22 -15.47
#